data_AF-A0A958K169-F1
#
_entry.id   AF-A0A958K169-F1
#
_cell.length_a   1.000
_cell.length_b   1.000
_cell.length_c   1.000
_cell.angle_alpha   90.00
_cell.angle_beta   90.00
_cell.angle_gamma   90.00
#
_symmetry.space_group_name_H-M   'P 1'
#
loop_
_entity.id
_entity.type
_entity.pdbx_description
1 polymer ?
#
loop_
_entity_poly.entity_id
_entity_poly.type
_entity_poly.pdbx_seq_one_letter_code
_entity_poly.pdbx_strand_id
1 'polypeptide(L)'
;MGVNGKDAEACMDKIGLTCNKNTIPFDPESPFIGSGIRLGTPALTTRGFGEAEMVQIASLMKRALASRDNEATLSGLRQEVKELSSQFPLYRHRLVG
;
A
#
# COMPACT_ATOMS: atom_id res chain seq x y z
N MET A 1 -5.91 -14.55 -7.81
CA MET A 1 -5.73 -13.22 -8.44
C MET A 1 -4.55 -13.19 -9.42
N GLY A 2 -3.56 -14.08 -9.32
CA GLY A 2 -2.51 -14.21 -10.36
C GLY A 2 -1.63 -12.96 -10.51
N VAL A 3 -1.31 -12.31 -9.39
CA VAL A 3 -0.55 -11.05 -9.37
C VAL A 3 0.82 -11.35 -8.78
N ASN A 4 1.88 -11.01 -9.51
CA ASN A 4 3.25 -11.13 -9.02
C ASN A 4 3.63 -9.92 -8.14
N GLY A 5 4.78 -9.99 -7.49
CA GLY A 5 5.26 -8.94 -6.57
C GLY A 5 5.44 -7.59 -7.24
N LYS A 6 5.98 -7.57 -8.47
CA LYS A 6 6.19 -6.34 -9.24
C LYS A 6 4.87 -5.64 -9.60
N ASP A 7 3.87 -6.40 -10.03
CA ASP A 7 2.55 -5.86 -10.37
C ASP A 7 1.80 -5.38 -9.13
N ALA A 8 1.95 -6.11 -8.01
CA ALA A 8 1.40 -5.68 -6.73
C ALA A 8 2.04 -4.37 -6.25
N GLU A 9 3.38 -4.27 -6.27
CA GLU A 9 4.14 -3.05 -5.95
C GLU A 9 3.64 -1.85 -6.78
N ALA A 10 3.59 -2.01 -8.11
CA ALA A 10 3.12 -0.97 -9.01
C ALA A 10 1.65 -0.57 -8.75
N CYS A 11 0.79 -1.53 -8.41
CA CYS A 11 -0.61 -1.26 -8.09
C CYS A 11 -0.75 -0.46 -6.78
N MET A 12 0.05 -0.77 -5.75
CA MET A 12 0.06 -0.02 -4.50
C MET A 12 0.51 1.43 -4.73
N ASP A 13 1.56 1.64 -5.53
CA ASP A 13 2.07 2.98 -5.84
C ASP A 13 1.02 3.86 -6.53
N LYS A 14 0.18 3.28 -7.40
CA LYS A 14 -0.94 4.00 -8.04
C LYS A 14 -1.93 4.56 -7.02
N ILE A 15 -2.19 3.84 -5.94
CA ILE A 15 -3.09 4.29 -4.87
C ILE A 15 -2.38 5.06 -3.75
N GLY A 16 -1.07 5.31 -3.86
CA GLY A 16 -0.32 6.06 -2.85
C GLY A 16 0.07 5.26 -1.61
N LEU A 17 0.04 3.92 -1.69
CA LEU A 17 0.64 3.04 -0.69
C LEU A 17 1.99 2.56 -1.22
N THR A 18 3.04 2.65 -0.41
CA THR A 18 4.38 2.20 -0.82
C THR A 18 4.71 0.88 -0.16
N CYS A 19 5.12 -0.10 -0.96
CA CYS A 19 5.61 -1.40 -0.50
C CYS A 19 6.81 -1.84 -1.34
N ASN A 20 7.34 -3.04 -1.08
CA ASN A 20 8.42 -3.60 -1.85
C ASN A 20 8.07 -5.00 -2.34
N LYS A 21 8.24 -5.26 -3.64
CA LYS A 21 8.23 -6.62 -4.19
C LYS A 21 9.35 -7.42 -3.55
N ASN A 22 9.06 -8.66 -3.18
CA ASN A 22 10.01 -9.51 -2.49
C ASN A 22 9.79 -10.96 -2.94
N THR A 23 10.87 -11.73 -2.97
CA THR A 23 10.76 -13.16 -3.22
C THR A 23 10.09 -13.88 -2.05
N ILE A 24 9.47 -15.02 -2.33
CA ILE A 24 8.96 -15.96 -1.32
C ILE A 24 9.85 -17.22 -1.27
N PRO A 25 9.76 -18.05 -0.22
CA PRO A 25 10.45 -19.34 -0.22
C PRO A 25 10.07 -20.17 -1.45
N PHE A 26 11.09 -20.68 -2.16
CA PHE A 26 10.92 -21.44 -3.42
C PHE A 26 10.15 -20.66 -4.49
N ASP A 27 10.43 -19.36 -4.63
CA ASP A 27 9.74 -18.48 -5.55
C ASP A 27 9.74 -19.01 -7.00
N PRO A 28 8.56 -19.15 -7.65
CA PRO A 28 8.49 -19.51 -9.06
C PRO A 28 8.92 -18.37 -10.00
N GLU A 29 8.89 -17.12 -9.53
CA GLU A 29 9.27 -15.94 -10.28
C GLU A 29 10.74 -15.56 -10.09
N SER A 30 11.29 -14.83 -11.06
CA SER A 30 12.67 -14.33 -10.95
C SER A 30 12.82 -13.31 -9.80
N PRO A 31 14.03 -13.11 -9.23
CA PRO A 31 14.27 -12.12 -8.18
C PRO A 31 13.90 -10.66 -8.55
N PHE A 32 13.86 -10.33 -9.85
CA PHE A 32 13.46 -9.00 -10.34
C PHE A 32 11.94 -8.79 -10.36
N ILE A 33 11.16 -9.88 -10.31
CA ILE A 33 9.69 -9.87 -10.34
C ILE A 33 9.15 -10.22 -8.94
N GLY A 34 9.58 -11.35 -8.37
CA GLY A 34 9.10 -11.92 -7.11
C GLY A 34 7.62 -12.33 -7.16
N SER A 35 7.21 -13.24 -6.27
CA SER A 35 5.80 -13.64 -6.13
C SER A 35 5.08 -12.98 -4.95
N GLY A 36 5.74 -12.08 -4.20
CA GLY A 36 5.17 -11.46 -3.02
C GLY A 36 5.55 -10.00 -2.82
N ILE A 37 5.02 -9.43 -1.74
CA ILE A 37 5.37 -8.08 -1.25
C ILE A 37 5.71 -8.15 0.23
N ARG A 38 6.61 -7.28 0.68
CA ARG A 38 6.95 -7.12 2.10
C ARG A 38 6.30 -5.86 2.65
N LEU A 39 5.66 -6.00 3.81
CA LEU A 39 4.99 -4.93 4.53
C LEU A 39 5.67 -4.70 5.88
N GLY A 40 5.73 -3.44 6.30
CA GLY A 40 6.26 -3.04 7.60
C GLY A 40 5.35 -2.02 8.25
N THR A 41 4.98 -2.26 9.51
CA THR A 41 4.16 -1.35 10.32
C THR A 41 4.90 -0.16 10.97
N PRO A 42 6.24 -0.19 11.25
CA PRO A 42 6.89 0.86 12.04
C PRO A 42 6.69 2.29 11.55
N ALA A 43 6.71 2.51 10.22
CA ALA A 43 6.53 3.85 9.65
C ALA A 43 5.13 4.43 9.91
N LEU A 44 4.12 3.56 9.98
CA LEU A 44 2.72 3.96 10.20
C LEU A 44 2.40 4.05 11.70
N THR A 45 2.84 3.07 12.50
CA THR A 45 2.61 3.09 13.95
C THR A 45 3.31 4.27 14.62
N THR A 46 4.50 4.67 14.15
CA THR A 46 5.19 5.89 14.62
C THR A 46 4.39 7.16 14.33
N ARG A 47 3.54 7.17 13.28
CA ARG A 47 2.64 8.28 12.94
C ARG A 47 1.31 8.25 13.73
N GLY A 48 1.07 7.20 14.50
CA GLY A 48 -0.13 7.04 15.32
C GLY A 48 -1.22 6.13 14.72
N PHE A 49 -0.96 5.42 13.63
CA PHE A 49 -1.91 4.43 13.10
C PHE A 49 -2.04 3.25 14.08
N GLY A 50 -3.28 2.79 14.32
CA GLY A 50 -3.61 1.64 15.13
C GLY A 50 -4.14 0.46 14.31
N GLU A 51 -4.67 -0.54 15.00
CA GLU A 51 -5.18 -1.78 14.37
C GLU A 51 -6.34 -1.51 13.41
N ALA A 52 -7.25 -0.59 13.77
CA ALA A 52 -8.40 -0.24 12.93
C ALA A 52 -7.97 0.32 11.56
N GLU A 53 -6.98 1.20 11.55
CA GLU A 53 -6.45 1.77 10.30
C GLU A 53 -5.68 0.71 9.49
N MET A 54 -5.01 -0.25 10.13
CA MET A 54 -4.35 -1.36 9.43
C MET A 54 -5.37 -2.24 8.70
N VAL A 55 -6.55 -2.48 9.29
CA VAL A 55 -7.65 -3.19 8.62
C VAL A 55 -8.15 -2.39 7.41
N GLN A 56 -8.27 -1.06 7.52
CA GLN A 56 -8.65 -0.20 6.40
C GLN A 56 -7.61 -0.24 5.27
N ILE A 57 -6.32 -0.17 5.60
CA ILE A 57 -5.22 -0.30 4.63
C ILE A 57 -5.29 -1.65 3.91
N ALA A 58 -5.46 -2.76 4.64
CA ALA A 58 -5.59 -4.09 4.03
C ALA A 58 -6.80 -4.18 3.06
N SER A 59 -7.92 -3.52 3.41
CA SER A 59 -9.10 -3.43 2.53
C SER A 59 -8.81 -2.63 1.26
N LEU A 60 -8.14 -1.47 1.38
CA LEU A 60 -7.73 -0.64 0.25
C LEU A 60 -6.78 -1.41 -0.69
N MET A 61 -5.80 -2.12 -0.13
CA MET A 61 -4.88 -2.97 -0.90
C MET A 61 -5.64 -4.05 -1.68
N LYS A 62 -6.57 -4.76 -1.04
CA LYS A 62 -7.38 -5.80 -1.68
C LYS A 62 -8.24 -5.23 -2.82
N ARG A 63 -8.89 -4.08 -2.61
CA ARG A 63 -9.69 -3.41 -3.63
C ARG A 63 -8.84 -2.96 -4.82
N ALA A 64 -7.66 -2.42 -4.56
CA ALA A 64 -6.73 -2.02 -5.62
C ALA A 64 -6.30 -3.20 -6.49
N LEU A 65 -5.87 -4.31 -5.88
CA LEU A 65 -5.44 -5.51 -6.61
C LEU A 65 -6.58 -6.14 -7.44
N ALA A 66 -7.81 -6.11 -6.91
CA ALA A 66 -9.00 -6.61 -7.61
C ALA A 66 -9.40 -5.72 -8.79
N SER A 67 -9.05 -4.43 -8.77
CA SER A 67 -9.40 -3.44 -9.78
C SER A 67 -8.16 -2.83 -10.46
N ARG A 68 -7.05 -3.57 -10.51
CA ARG A 68 -5.72 -3.06 -10.93
C ARG A 68 -5.64 -2.53 -12.36
N ASP A 69 -6.59 -2.93 -13.20
CA ASP A 69 -6.70 -2.51 -14.61
C ASP A 69 -7.73 -1.38 -14.80
N ASN A 70 -8.35 -0.89 -13.72
CA ASN A 70 -9.35 0.18 -13.73
C ASN A 70 -8.79 1.46 -13.09
N GLU A 71 -8.21 2.32 -13.92
CA GLU A 71 -7.58 3.58 -13.47
C GLU A 71 -8.54 4.52 -12.72
N ALA A 72 -9.83 4.55 -13.10
CA ALA A 72 -10.81 5.38 -12.39
C ALA A 72 -11.01 4.89 -10.94
N THR A 73 -11.06 3.57 -10.74
CA THR A 73 -11.17 2.97 -9.40
C THR A 73 -9.89 3.21 -8.59
N LEU A 74 -8.71 3.06 -9.21
CA LEU A 74 -7.43 3.32 -8.54
C LEU A 74 -7.29 4.80 -8.14
N SER A 75 -7.78 5.73 -8.96
CA SER A 75 -7.82 7.15 -8.63
C SER A 75 -8.69 7.44 -7.40
N GLY A 76 -9.89 6.83 -7.33
CA GLY A 76 -10.76 6.92 -6.15
C GLY A 76 -10.09 6.36 -4.88
N LEU A 77 -9.47 5.19 -4.98
CA LEU A 77 -8.72 4.57 -3.88
C LEU A 77 -7.54 5.43 -3.42
N ARG A 78 -6.85 6.10 -4.35
CA ARG A 78 -5.77 7.05 -4.02
C ARG A 78 -6.27 8.21 -3.16
N GLN A 79 -7.47 8.70 -3.45
CA GLN A 79 -8.10 9.75 -2.67
C GLN A 79 -8.46 9.25 -1.25
N GLU A 80 -9.00 8.03 -1.12
CA GLU A 80 -9.24 7.41 0.20
C GLU A 80 -7.94 7.23 1.01
N VAL A 81 -6.85 6.76 0.39
CA VAL A 81 -5.53 6.65 1.03
C VAL A 81 -5.02 8.01 1.52
N LYS A 82 -5.22 9.07 0.71
CA LYS A 82 -4.82 10.44 1.06
C LYS A 82 -5.62 10.96 2.25
N GLU A 83 -6.93 10.72 2.28
CA GLU A 83 -7.82 11.11 3.38
C GLU A 83 -7.51 10.36 4.68
N LEU A 84 -7.17 9.07 4.60
CA LEU A 84 -6.69 8.34 5.77
C LEU A 84 -5.36 8.89 6.25
N SER A 85 -4.42 9.14 5.33
CA SER A 85 -3.07 9.61 5.67
C SER A 85 -3.05 11.02 6.27
N SER A 86 -3.98 11.90 5.90
CA SER A 86 -4.05 13.27 6.38
C SER A 86 -4.45 13.37 7.86
N GLN A 87 -5.15 12.36 8.39
CA GLN A 87 -5.51 12.26 9.81
C GLN A 87 -4.29 12.00 10.70
N PHE A 88 -3.17 11.53 10.13
CA PHE A 88 -1.93 11.16 10.82
C PHE A 88 -0.70 11.88 10.23
N PRO A 89 -0.58 13.21 10.44
CA PRO A 89 0.48 14.01 9.86
C PRO A 89 1.88 13.65 10.41
N LEU A 90 2.88 13.60 9.51
CA LEU A 90 4.26 13.18 9.85
C LEU A 90 5.00 14.21 10.73
N TYR A 91 4.85 15.50 10.44
CA TYR A 91 5.51 16.58 11.17
C TYR A 91 4.50 17.54 11.78
N ARG A 92 3.74 17.08 12.79
CA ARG A 92 2.71 17.91 13.44
C ARG A 92 3.26 19.28 13.87
N HIS A 93 4.50 19.32 14.37
CA HIS A 93 5.19 20.55 14.81
C HIS A 93 5.58 21.52 13.67
N ARG A 94 5.54 21.10 12.40
CA ARG A 94 5.84 21.97 11.24
C ARG A 94 4.58 22.43 10.49
N LEU A 95 3.40 21.94 10.89
CA LEU A 95 2.12 22.29 10.28
C LEU A 95 1.42 23.44 11.00
N VAL A 96 1.88 23.78 12.20
CA VAL A 96 1.41 24.94 12.96
C VAL A 96 2.48 26.03 12.82
N GLY A 97 2.25 26.93 11.87
CA GLY A 97 2.96 28.20 11.73
C GLY A 97 2.01 29.32 12.07
#